data_AF-A0A7W6NW44-F1
#
_entry.id   AF-A0A7W6NW44-F1
#
_cell.length_a   1.000
_cell.length_b   1.000
_cell.length_c   1.000
_cell.angle_alpha   90.00
_cell.angle_beta   90.00
_cell.angle_gamma   90.00
#
_symmetry.space_group_name_H-M   'P 1'
#
loop_
_entity.id
_entity.type
_entity.pdbx_description
1 polymer ?
#
loop_
_entity_poly.entity_id
_entity_poly.type
_entity_poly.pdbx_seq_one_letter_code
_entity_poly.pdbx_strand_id
1 'polypeptide(L)'
;MKAMPFLLLALCSCSAPKAQLQCPAFADVAPAAIPSDYLEDLSQRLAGPDRANTVVTAVADMRKRAPTLTPDEMTDILIAADCPNAAAKPDHDIAADRARIAAFRAQVSTLMGGQQTR
;
A
#
# COMPACT_ATOMS: atom_id res chain seq x y z
N MET A 1 -60.33 -11.49 21.37
CA MET A 1 -59.05 -11.58 22.13
C MET A 1 -58.50 -12.96 21.82
N LYS A 2 -57.33 -13.21 21.23
CA LYS A 2 -56.07 -12.48 21.23
C LYS A 2 -55.24 -13.05 20.06
N ALA A 3 -54.78 -12.18 19.16
CA ALA A 3 -53.77 -12.51 18.18
C ALA A 3 -52.41 -12.62 18.87
N MET A 4 -51.50 -13.48 18.39
CA MET A 4 -50.07 -13.20 18.41
C MET A 4 -49.29 -14.14 17.47
N PRO A 5 -48.59 -13.58 16.46
CA PRO A 5 -47.79 -14.30 15.49
C PRO A 5 -46.41 -14.64 16.07
N PHE A 6 -45.90 -15.85 15.80
CA PHE A 6 -44.54 -16.23 16.17
C PHE A 6 -43.56 -15.62 15.17
N LEU A 7 -42.73 -14.72 15.70
CA LEU A 7 -41.79 -13.86 15.02
C LEU A 7 -40.69 -14.67 14.29
N LEU A 8 -40.51 -14.36 13.01
CA LEU A 8 -39.31 -14.68 12.23
C LEU A 8 -38.07 -14.06 12.88
N LEU A 9 -37.19 -14.87 13.47
CA LEU A 9 -35.81 -14.49 13.76
C LEU A 9 -34.93 -14.88 12.57
N ALA A 10 -35.08 -14.11 11.49
CA ALA A 10 -34.09 -14.09 10.42
C ALA A 10 -32.80 -13.49 10.97
N LEU A 11 -31.77 -14.31 11.03
CA LEU A 11 -30.38 -13.94 11.27
C LEU A 11 -29.91 -12.99 10.15
N CYS A 12 -30.24 -11.70 10.27
CA CYS A 12 -29.50 -10.66 9.59
C CYS A 12 -28.16 -10.49 10.32
N SER A 13 -27.20 -11.36 9.99
CA SER A 13 -25.79 -11.00 10.10
C SER A 13 -25.54 -9.83 9.16
N CYS A 14 -25.83 -8.62 9.63
CA CYS A 14 -25.27 -7.40 9.06
C CYS A 14 -23.76 -7.49 9.24
N SER A 15 -23.08 -8.09 8.28
CA SER A 15 -21.65 -7.90 8.09
C SER A 15 -21.44 -6.39 7.94
N ALA A 16 -20.92 -5.75 8.98
CA ALA A 16 -20.47 -4.37 8.89
C ALA A 16 -19.55 -4.27 7.65
N PRO A 17 -19.66 -3.20 6.85
CA PRO A 17 -18.77 -3.02 5.72
C PRO A 17 -17.34 -3.08 6.26
N LYS A 18 -16.60 -4.11 5.84
CA LYS A 18 -15.18 -4.24 6.16
C LYS A 18 -14.55 -2.92 5.70
N ALA A 19 -13.98 -2.16 6.63
CA ALA A 19 -13.37 -0.90 6.25
C ALA A 19 -12.28 -1.20 5.20
N GLN A 20 -12.31 -0.48 4.09
CA GLN A 20 -11.42 -0.74 2.97
C GLN A 20 -10.13 0.02 3.21
N LEU A 21 -8.98 -0.64 3.05
CA LEU A 21 -7.70 0.04 2.96
C LEU A 21 -7.71 0.87 1.67
N GLN A 22 -7.79 2.20 1.82
CA GLN A 22 -7.71 3.13 0.69
C GLN A 22 -6.24 3.32 0.32
N CYS A 23 -5.79 2.57 -0.68
CA CYS A 23 -4.48 2.76 -1.28
C CYS A 23 -4.48 4.01 -2.17
N PRO A 24 -3.44 4.86 -2.12
CA PRO A 24 -3.32 5.97 -3.05
C PRO A 24 -3.23 5.42 -4.48
N ALA A 25 -3.89 6.08 -5.43
CA ALA A 25 -3.77 5.70 -6.82
C ALA A 25 -2.40 6.14 -7.35
N PHE A 26 -1.83 5.36 -8.27
CA PHE A 26 -0.55 5.68 -8.90
C PHE A 26 -0.52 7.06 -9.53
N ALA A 27 -1.61 7.47 -10.19
CA ALA A 27 -1.73 8.78 -10.82
C ALA A 27 -1.67 9.95 -9.83
N ASP A 28 -1.95 9.70 -8.53
CA ASP A 28 -1.95 10.74 -7.51
C ASP A 28 -0.55 10.99 -6.92
N VAL A 29 0.38 10.04 -7.08
CA VAL A 29 1.70 10.08 -6.42
C VAL A 29 2.89 10.01 -7.38
N ALA A 30 2.70 9.46 -8.58
CA ALA A 30 3.78 9.28 -9.54
C ALA A 30 3.75 10.38 -10.62
N PRO A 31 4.85 11.10 -10.85
CA PRO A 31 4.93 12.06 -11.96
C PRO A 31 4.92 11.30 -13.29
N ALA A 32 4.55 11.99 -14.39
CA ALA A 32 4.45 11.39 -15.73
C ALA A 32 5.74 10.70 -16.24
N ALA A 33 6.90 11.05 -15.68
CA ALA A 33 8.19 10.41 -15.98
C ALA A 33 8.33 8.97 -15.42
N ILE A 34 7.45 8.59 -14.48
CA ILE A 34 7.36 7.24 -13.93
C ILE A 34 6.12 6.58 -14.55
N PRO A 35 6.30 5.67 -15.53
CA PRO A 35 5.18 5.11 -16.27
C PRO A 35 4.41 4.07 -15.43
N SER A 36 3.14 3.84 -15.77
CA SER A 36 2.26 2.95 -14.99
C SER A 36 2.72 1.49 -15.00
N ASP A 37 3.29 1.01 -16.10
CA ASP A 37 3.87 -0.34 -16.23
C ASP A 37 5.03 -0.57 -15.25
N TYR A 38 5.84 0.45 -15.01
CA TYR A 38 6.89 0.42 -13.98
C TYR A 38 6.29 0.26 -12.58
N LEU A 39 5.16 0.90 -12.27
CA LEU A 39 4.52 0.82 -10.97
C LEU A 39 3.85 -0.54 -10.74
N GLU A 40 3.29 -1.13 -11.79
CA GLU A 40 2.78 -2.50 -11.78
C GLU A 40 3.91 -3.52 -11.55
N ASP A 41 5.03 -3.42 -12.28
CA ASP A 41 6.23 -4.26 -12.07
C ASP A 41 6.78 -4.09 -10.64
N LEU A 42 6.90 -2.84 -10.18
CA LEU A 42 7.37 -2.54 -8.83
C LEU A 42 6.47 -3.17 -7.77
N SER A 43 5.15 -3.12 -7.93
CA SER A 43 4.20 -3.76 -7.02
C SER A 43 4.42 -5.28 -6.94
N GLN A 44 4.59 -5.94 -8.08
CA GLN A 44 4.87 -7.39 -8.14
C GLN A 44 6.21 -7.74 -7.47
N ARG A 45 7.25 -6.95 -7.71
CA ARG A 45 8.57 -7.17 -7.11
C ARG A 45 8.55 -6.94 -5.60
N LEU A 46 7.80 -5.96 -5.11
CA LEU A 46 7.62 -5.69 -3.68
C LEU A 46 6.84 -6.81 -2.95
N ALA A 47 6.03 -7.58 -3.67
CA ALA A 47 5.39 -8.79 -3.14
C ALA A 47 6.36 -9.99 -3.02
N GLY A 48 7.55 -9.89 -3.64
CA GLY A 48 8.59 -10.92 -3.60
C GLY A 48 9.37 -10.99 -2.28
N PRO A 49 10.24 -12.01 -2.14
CA PRO A 49 10.99 -12.25 -0.90
C PRO A 49 12.10 -11.22 -0.62
N ASP A 50 12.61 -10.53 -1.66
CA ASP A 50 13.71 -9.57 -1.56
C ASP A 50 13.23 -8.12 -1.67
N ARG A 51 12.40 -7.74 -0.72
CA ARG A 51 11.75 -6.43 -0.68
C ARG A 51 12.75 -5.29 -0.46
N ALA A 52 13.76 -5.48 0.38
CA ALA A 52 14.76 -4.44 0.69
C ALA A 52 15.60 -4.07 -0.53
N ASN A 53 16.09 -5.06 -1.29
CA ASN A 53 16.82 -4.82 -2.53
C ASN A 53 15.92 -4.20 -3.62
N THR A 54 14.65 -4.62 -3.68
CA THR A 54 13.66 -4.01 -4.58
C THR A 54 13.50 -2.52 -4.30
N VAL A 55 13.39 -2.10 -3.04
CA VAL A 55 13.34 -0.69 -2.64
C VAL A 55 14.60 0.05 -3.10
N VAL A 56 15.79 -0.48 -2.82
CA VAL A 56 17.06 0.17 -3.21
C VAL A 56 17.17 0.35 -4.71
N THR A 57 16.83 -0.69 -5.48
CA THR A 57 16.83 -0.66 -6.95
C THR A 57 15.81 0.35 -7.48
N ALA A 58 14.60 0.35 -6.92
CA ALA A 58 13.54 1.26 -7.32
C ALA A 58 13.93 2.73 -7.07
N VAL A 59 14.52 3.05 -5.92
CA VAL A 59 15.04 4.39 -5.63
C VAL A 59 16.10 4.81 -6.65
N ALA A 60 17.03 3.92 -6.99
CA ALA A 60 18.05 4.21 -8.00
C ALA A 60 17.45 4.46 -9.39
N ASP A 61 16.43 3.69 -9.78
CA ASP A 61 15.76 3.84 -11.07
C ASP A 61 14.89 5.09 -11.13
N MET A 62 14.16 5.41 -10.05
CA MET A 62 13.38 6.65 -9.93
C MET A 62 14.29 7.88 -10.04
N ARG A 63 15.45 7.88 -9.37
CA ARG A 63 16.43 8.98 -9.49
C ARG A 63 16.97 9.17 -10.91
N LYS A 64 17.13 8.08 -11.68
CA LYS A 64 17.58 8.16 -13.08
C LYS A 64 16.47 8.69 -14.00
N ARG A 65 15.23 8.26 -13.79
CA ARG A 65 14.07 8.61 -14.64
C ARG A 65 13.52 10.01 -14.33
N ALA A 66 13.48 10.36 -13.06
CA ALA A 66 12.90 11.59 -12.54
C ALA A 66 13.82 12.17 -11.45
N PRO A 67 14.94 12.81 -11.85
CA PRO A 67 15.97 13.30 -10.91
C PRO A 67 15.48 14.42 -9.99
N THR A 68 14.34 15.05 -10.31
CA THR A 68 13.71 16.08 -9.48
C THR A 68 12.84 15.50 -8.36
N LEU A 69 12.61 14.19 -8.34
CA LEU A 69 11.85 13.55 -7.26
C LEU A 69 12.55 13.75 -5.91
N THR A 70 11.79 14.24 -4.95
CA THR A 70 12.20 14.34 -3.56
C THR A 70 12.18 12.95 -2.89
N PRO A 71 12.90 12.80 -1.76
CA PRO A 71 12.82 11.58 -0.96
C PRO A 71 11.39 11.19 -0.55
N ASP A 72 10.56 12.17 -0.25
CA ASP A 72 9.19 11.94 0.19
C ASP A 72 8.31 11.46 -0.98
N GLU A 73 8.43 12.05 -2.17
CA GLU A 73 7.69 11.60 -3.35
C GLU A 73 8.08 10.17 -3.76
N MET A 74 9.37 9.84 -3.73
CA MET A 74 9.84 8.46 -3.95
C MET A 74 9.27 7.48 -2.90
N THR A 75 9.14 7.93 -1.65
CA THR A 75 8.55 7.13 -0.57
C THR A 75 7.06 6.89 -0.84
N ASP A 76 6.34 7.92 -1.25
CA ASP A 76 4.90 7.83 -1.53
C ASP A 76 4.62 6.93 -2.74
N ILE A 77 5.47 6.96 -3.77
CA ILE A 77 5.44 6.02 -4.91
C ILE A 77 5.63 4.58 -4.44
N LEU A 78 6.64 4.32 -3.58
CA LEU A 78 6.89 2.98 -3.03
C LEU A 78 5.72 2.47 -2.19
N ILE A 79 5.09 3.34 -1.39
CA ILE A 79 3.90 3.00 -0.59
C ILE A 79 2.72 2.67 -1.49
N ALA A 80 2.47 3.48 -2.51
CA ALA A 80 1.40 3.21 -3.46
C ALA A 80 1.58 1.85 -4.14
N ALA A 81 2.82 1.47 -4.48
CA ALA A 81 3.14 0.17 -5.08
C ALA A 81 2.98 -1.01 -4.10
N ASP A 82 3.29 -0.85 -2.81
CA ASP A 82 3.11 -1.92 -1.81
C ASP A 82 1.67 -2.05 -1.29
N CYS A 83 0.90 -0.97 -1.27
CA CYS A 83 -0.41 -0.96 -0.62
C CYS A 83 -1.38 -2.03 -1.17
N PRO A 84 -1.47 -2.30 -2.49
CA PRO A 84 -2.26 -3.40 -3.03
C PRO A 84 -1.85 -4.78 -2.47
N ASN A 85 -0.56 -4.99 -2.17
CA ASN A 85 -0.05 -6.23 -1.56
C ASN A 85 -0.43 -6.36 -0.08
N ALA A 86 -0.81 -5.28 0.57
CA ALA A 86 -1.45 -5.31 1.89
C ALA A 86 -2.92 -5.70 1.73
N ALA A 87 -3.65 -4.92 0.90
CA ALA A 87 -5.07 -5.11 0.66
C ALA A 87 -5.46 -6.50 0.10
N ALA A 88 -4.57 -7.16 -0.65
CA ALA A 88 -4.85 -8.45 -1.28
C ALA A 88 -4.80 -9.67 -0.34
N LYS A 89 -4.45 -9.52 0.94
CA LYS A 89 -4.37 -10.66 1.88
C LYS A 89 -5.77 -11.18 2.25
N PRO A 90 -5.99 -12.51 2.26
CA PRO A 90 -7.30 -13.10 2.57
C PRO A 90 -7.77 -12.80 4.00
N ASP A 91 -6.82 -12.70 4.95
CA ASP A 91 -7.06 -12.37 6.36
C ASP A 91 -6.63 -10.93 6.69
N HIS A 92 -6.94 -9.98 5.80
CA HIS A 92 -6.60 -8.57 5.99
C HIS A 92 -7.26 -7.99 7.25
N ASP A 93 -6.43 -7.60 8.21
CA ASP A 93 -6.78 -6.67 9.29
C ASP A 93 -6.28 -5.26 8.93
N ILE A 94 -7.17 -4.28 8.99
CA ILE A 94 -6.91 -2.90 8.56
C ILE A 94 -5.91 -2.22 9.49
N ALA A 95 -5.99 -2.52 10.79
CA ALA A 95 -5.04 -1.99 11.74
C ALA A 95 -3.64 -2.56 11.48
N ALA A 96 -3.52 -3.88 11.29
CA ALA A 96 -2.28 -4.54 10.93
C ALA A 96 -1.68 -4.01 9.61
N ASP A 97 -2.49 -3.78 8.59
CA ASP A 97 -2.00 -3.31 7.29
C ASP A 97 -1.59 -1.84 7.32
N ARG A 98 -2.31 -0.99 8.06
CA ARG A 98 -1.85 0.38 8.33
C ARG A 98 -0.53 0.38 9.09
N ALA A 99 -0.37 -0.50 10.08
CA ALA A 99 0.89 -0.65 10.81
C ALA A 99 2.02 -1.15 9.88
N ARG A 100 1.74 -2.09 8.98
CA ARG A 100 2.70 -2.57 7.97
C ARG A 100 3.13 -1.48 7.01
N ILE A 101 2.19 -0.67 6.50
CA ILE A 101 2.50 0.47 5.63
C ILE A 101 3.32 1.53 6.38
N ALA A 102 2.98 1.83 7.64
CA ALA A 102 3.74 2.77 8.46
C ALA A 102 5.17 2.27 8.74
N ALA A 103 5.33 0.98 9.07
CA ALA A 103 6.63 0.35 9.26
C ALA A 103 7.45 0.36 7.95
N PHE A 104 6.81 0.13 6.81
CA PHE A 104 7.46 0.23 5.52
C PHE A 104 7.91 1.64 5.20
N ARG A 105 7.07 2.66 5.46
CA ARG A 105 7.44 4.06 5.31
C ARG A 105 8.68 4.39 6.14
N ALA A 106 8.72 3.97 7.41
CA ALA A 106 9.88 4.16 8.27
C ALA A 106 11.15 3.45 7.75
N GLN A 107 11.00 2.24 7.20
CA GLN A 107 12.11 1.51 6.58
C GLN A 107 12.65 2.25 5.35
N VAL A 108 11.77 2.70 4.45
CA VAL A 108 12.13 3.47 3.25
C VAL A 108 12.81 4.78 3.66
N SER A 109 12.23 5.56 4.57
CA SER A 109 12.82 6.81 5.05
C SER A 109 14.20 6.60 5.68
N THR A 110 14.41 5.51 6.42
CA THR A 110 15.72 5.15 6.99
C THR A 110 16.74 4.83 5.90
N LEU A 111 16.37 4.03 4.89
CA LEU A 111 17.22 3.71 3.74
C LEU A 111 17.60 4.97 2.95
N MET A 112 16.68 5.92 2.81
CA MET A 112 16.88 7.15 2.06
C MET A 112 17.66 8.21 2.84
N GLY A 113 17.42 8.35 4.14
CA GLY A 113 18.19 9.22 5.03
C GLY A 113 19.62 8.74 5.24
N GLY A 114 19.84 7.42 5.29
CA GLY A 114 21.19 6.83 5.31
C GLY A 114 21.97 7.00 4.00
N GLN A 115 21.28 7.25 2.88
CA GLN A 115 21.93 7.57 1.60
C GLN A 115 22.32 9.04 1.45
N GLN A 116 21.86 9.94 2.32
CA GLN A 116 22.28 11.36 2.30
C GLN A 116 23.58 11.63 3.07
N THR A 117 24.05 10.68 3.88
CA THR A 117 25.24 10.83 4.74
C THR A 117 26.47 10.05 4.27
N ARG A 118 26.46 9.51 3.04
CA ARG A 118 27.62 8.87 2.41
C ARG A 118 28.08 9.60 1.15
#